data_AF-A0A6N3QUP0-F1
#
_entry.id   AF-A0A6N3QUP0-F1
#
_cell.length_a   1.000
_cell.length_b   1.000
_cell.length_c   1.000
_cell.angle_alpha   90.00
_cell.angle_beta   90.00
_cell.angle_gamma   90.00
#
_symmetry.space_group_name_H-M   'P 1'
#
loop_
_entity.id
_entity.type
_entity.pdbx_description
1 polymer ?
#
loop_
_entity_poly.entity_id
_entity_poly.type
_entity_poly.pdbx_seq_one_letter_code
_entity_poly.pdbx_strand_id
1 'polypeptide(L)'
;MTGTERDPQCRSQQIATLEDAGIAVVSSLPEATLLAAALIYPLSPATQQHTPSLLENVAVINIGLRSFALELQSASKPVVHYQWSPVAGGNKKLARLLERLQ
;
A
#
# COMPACT_ATOMS: atom_id res chain seq x y z
N MET A 1 21.36 2.19 20.27
CA MET A 1 21.88 1.26 21.30
C MET A 1 22.66 0.13 20.61
N THR A 2 23.91 -0.10 21.00
CA THR A 2 24.73 -1.22 20.53
C THR A 2 24.97 -2.20 21.67
N GLY A 3 24.73 -3.48 21.46
CA GLY A 3 24.83 -4.52 22.49
C GLY A 3 24.03 -5.76 22.11
N THR A 4 23.97 -6.74 23.00
CA THR A 4 23.21 -7.99 22.85
C THR A 4 22.34 -8.26 24.08
N GLU A 5 21.40 -9.20 23.97
CA GLU A 5 20.57 -9.61 25.11
C GLU A 5 21.38 -10.28 26.24
N ARG A 6 22.60 -10.73 25.95
CA ARG A 6 23.47 -11.41 26.92
C ARG A 6 24.41 -10.47 27.66
N ASP A 7 24.46 -9.18 27.29
CA ASP A 7 25.24 -8.22 28.03
C ASP A 7 24.67 -8.09 29.46
N PRO A 8 25.49 -7.82 30.50
CA PRO A 8 25.02 -7.67 31.87
C PRO A 8 23.86 -6.69 32.03
N GLN A 9 23.84 -5.64 31.21
CA GLN A 9 22.80 -4.62 31.19
C GLN A 9 21.51 -5.03 30.44
N CYS A 10 21.50 -6.18 29.73
CA CYS A 10 20.43 -6.72 28.90
C CYS A 10 19.87 -5.71 27.87
N ARG A 11 20.19 -5.87 26.58
CA ARG A 11 19.81 -4.91 25.52
C ARG A 11 18.33 -4.54 25.54
N SER A 12 17.41 -5.50 25.61
CA SER A 12 15.96 -5.21 25.63
C SER A 12 15.52 -4.37 26.83
N GLN A 13 16.06 -4.62 28.03
CA GLN A 13 15.75 -3.83 29.23
C GLN A 13 16.25 -2.39 29.12
N GLN A 14 17.45 -2.18 28.55
CA GLN A 14 17.97 -0.84 28.28
C GLN A 14 17.10 -0.07 27.28
N ILE A 15 16.64 -0.73 26.23
CA ILE A 15 15.74 -0.11 25.23
C ILE A 15 14.42 0.29 25.89
N ALA A 16 13.78 -0.63 26.62
CA ALA A 16 12.50 -0.37 27.29
C ALA A 16 12.59 0.80 28.28
N THR A 17 13.66 0.86 29.09
CA THR A 17 13.87 1.95 30.05
C THR A 17 13.93 3.32 29.36
N LEU A 18 14.56 3.40 28.19
CA LEU A 18 14.65 4.64 27.42
C LEU A 18 13.31 5.01 26.76
N GLU A 19 12.61 4.03 26.18
CA GLU A 19 11.29 4.23 25.57
C GLU A 19 10.25 4.65 26.61
N ASP A 20 10.26 4.05 27.79
CA ASP A 20 9.39 4.41 28.93
C ASP A 20 9.64 5.85 29.41
N ALA A 21 10.86 6.37 29.22
CA ALA A 21 11.21 7.76 29.49
C ALA A 21 10.88 8.73 28.34
N GLY A 22 10.28 8.23 27.26
CA GLY A 22 9.92 9.01 26.06
C GLY A 22 11.07 9.26 25.10
N ILE A 23 12.19 8.54 25.23
CA ILE A 23 13.33 8.65 24.32
C ILE A 23 13.10 7.71 23.13
N ALA A 24 13.12 8.26 21.91
CA ALA A 24 13.06 7.45 20.70
C ALA A 24 14.33 6.60 20.54
N VAL A 25 14.18 5.28 20.65
CA VAL A 25 15.27 4.33 20.40
C VAL A 25 15.13 3.73 19.02
N VAL A 26 16.12 3.97 18.18
CA VAL A 26 16.16 3.45 16.80
C VAL A 26 17.24 2.39 16.63
N SER A 27 17.07 1.58 15.59
CA SER A 27 17.82 0.33 15.40
C SER A 27 19.19 0.53 14.74
N SER A 28 19.42 1.69 14.12
CA SER A 28 20.62 1.95 13.32
C SER A 28 21.07 3.41 13.38
N LEU A 29 22.36 3.65 13.10
CA LEU A 29 22.89 5.02 13.00
C LEU A 29 22.23 5.84 11.87
N PRO A 30 21.99 5.28 10.65
CA PRO A 30 21.29 6.03 9.60
C PRO A 30 19.88 6.48 10.00
N GLU A 31 19.13 5.62 10.69
CA GLU A 31 17.80 5.96 11.20
C GLU A 31 17.88 7.07 12.25
N ALA A 32 18.86 7.00 13.16
CA ALA A 32 19.09 8.01 14.20
C ALA A 32 19.43 9.38 13.63
N THR A 33 20.33 9.43 12.64
CA THR A 33 20.74 10.69 12.01
C THR A 33 19.62 11.30 11.16
N LEU A 34 18.83 10.48 10.46
CA LEU A 34 17.66 10.95 9.70
C LEU A 34 16.56 11.51 10.61
N LEU A 35 16.26 10.83 11.73
CA LEU A 35 15.29 11.32 12.70
C LEU A 35 15.75 12.65 13.32
N ALA A 36 17.01 12.74 13.74
CA ALA A 36 17.57 13.96 14.30
C ALA A 36 17.49 15.12 13.29
N ALA A 37 17.85 14.88 12.03
CA ALA A 37 17.72 15.86 10.96
C ALA A 37 16.26 16.30 10.75
N ALA A 38 15.32 15.36 10.70
CA ALA A 38 13.90 15.65 10.52
C ALA A 38 13.31 16.50 11.67
N LEU A 39 13.79 16.31 12.89
CA LEU A 39 13.31 17.04 14.08
C LEU A 39 13.82 18.49 14.18
N ILE A 40 15.02 18.77 13.65
CA ILE A 40 15.60 20.14 13.69
C ILE A 40 15.11 21.03 12.54
N TYR A 41 14.55 20.44 11.48
CA TYR A 41 13.85 21.21 10.47
C TYR A 41 12.40 21.46 10.94
N PRO A 42 11.95 22.72 11.03
CA PRO A 42 10.58 23.00 11.39
C PRO A 42 9.67 22.34 10.35
N LEU A 43 8.62 21.66 10.82
CA LEU A 43 7.53 21.27 9.94
C LEU A 43 7.08 22.53 9.20
N SER A 44 7.16 22.49 7.86
CA SER A 44 6.50 23.52 7.06
C SER A 44 5.06 23.63 7.56
N PRO A 45 4.55 24.85 7.82
CA PRO A 45 3.17 25.02 8.23
C PRO A 45 2.32 24.23 7.25
N ALA A 46 1.52 23.31 7.77
CA ALA A 46 0.73 22.41 6.95
C ALA A 46 -0.13 23.25 6.01
N THR A 47 0.28 23.37 4.75
CA THR A 47 -0.66 23.65 3.68
C THR A 47 -1.72 22.58 3.78
N GLN A 48 -3.00 22.94 3.66
CA GLN A 48 -4.08 21.96 3.68
C GLN A 48 -3.78 20.89 2.62
N GLN A 49 -3.27 19.75 3.08
CA GLN A 49 -2.94 18.64 2.22
C GLN A 49 -4.25 17.95 1.94
N HIS A 50 -4.83 18.26 0.78
CA HIS A 50 -5.98 17.53 0.30
C HIS A 50 -5.52 16.17 -0.19
N THR A 51 -5.96 15.11 0.48
CA THR A 51 -5.87 13.75 -0.06
C THR A 51 -6.68 13.69 -1.35
N PRO A 52 -6.08 13.27 -2.48
CA PRO A 52 -6.85 13.03 -3.69
C PRO A 52 -7.95 12.02 -3.41
N SER A 53 -9.19 12.34 -3.79
CA SER A 53 -10.37 11.52 -3.49
C SER A 53 -10.26 10.07 -3.96
N LEU A 54 -9.51 9.83 -5.04
CA LEU A 54 -9.23 8.48 -5.54
C LEU A 54 -8.42 7.63 -4.55
N LEU A 55 -7.57 8.23 -3.72
CA LEU A 55 -6.80 7.52 -2.70
C LEU A 55 -7.63 7.24 -1.44
N GLU A 56 -8.72 7.99 -1.24
CA GLU A 56 -9.65 7.76 -0.12
C GLU A 56 -10.56 6.58 -0.42
N ASN A 57 -11.13 6.53 -1.64
CA ASN A 57 -12.00 5.46 -2.08
C ASN A 57 -11.88 5.21 -3.59
N VAL A 58 -11.84 3.94 -3.98
CA VAL A 58 -11.80 3.53 -5.38
C VAL A 58 -13.04 2.70 -5.70
N ALA A 59 -13.87 3.19 -6.60
CA ALA A 59 -14.96 2.46 -7.23
C ALA A 59 -14.61 2.17 -8.69
N VAL A 60 -14.73 0.91 -9.10
CA VAL A 60 -14.21 0.43 -10.38
C VAL A 60 -15.35 0.10 -11.35
N ILE A 61 -15.29 0.65 -12.55
CA ILE A 61 -16.06 0.14 -13.70
C ILE A 61 -15.09 -0.71 -14.52
N ASN A 62 -15.19 -2.04 -14.40
CA ASN A 62 -14.32 -2.96 -15.12
C ASN A 62 -14.84 -3.19 -16.54
N ILE A 63 -14.01 -2.88 -17.54
CA ILE A 63 -14.26 -3.15 -18.96
C ILE A 63 -13.18 -4.12 -19.45
N GLY A 64 -13.57 -5.20 -20.11
CA GLY A 64 -12.65 -6.23 -20.60
C GLY A 64 -12.80 -7.55 -19.87
N LEU A 65 -11.71 -8.08 -19.31
CA LEU A 65 -11.71 -9.41 -18.69
C LEU A 65 -12.58 -9.46 -17.44
N ARG A 66 -13.53 -10.41 -17.41
CA ARG A 66 -14.40 -10.66 -16.27
C ARG A 66 -13.61 -11.11 -15.03
N SER A 67 -12.50 -11.83 -15.21
CA SER A 67 -11.68 -12.32 -14.10
C SER A 67 -11.24 -11.19 -13.15
N PHE A 68 -10.85 -10.03 -13.69
CA PHE A 68 -10.47 -8.87 -12.87
C PHE A 68 -11.63 -8.32 -12.03
N ALA A 69 -12.85 -8.29 -12.57
CA ALA A 69 -14.01 -7.92 -11.77
C ALA A 69 -14.32 -8.93 -10.67
N LEU A 70 -14.13 -10.24 -10.93
CA LEU A 70 -14.32 -11.28 -9.93
C LEU A 70 -13.29 -11.20 -8.80
N GLU A 71 -12.03 -10.88 -9.13
CA GLU A 71 -10.98 -10.63 -8.14
C GLU A 71 -11.27 -9.39 -7.28
N LEU A 72 -11.74 -8.30 -7.89
CA LEU A 72 -12.16 -7.10 -7.13
C LEU A 72 -13.38 -7.39 -6.24
N GLN A 73 -14.33 -8.19 -6.72
CA GLN A 73 -15.50 -8.60 -5.95
C GLN A 73 -15.12 -9.50 -4.77
N SER A 74 -14.18 -10.44 -4.94
CA SER A 74 -13.71 -11.31 -3.85
C SER A 74 -12.94 -10.52 -2.78
N ALA A 75 -12.22 -9.48 -3.18
CA ALA A 75 -11.61 -8.50 -2.27
C ALA A 75 -12.62 -7.52 -1.65
N SER A 76 -13.92 -7.71 -1.87
CA SER A 76 -15.02 -6.85 -1.39
C SER A 76 -14.84 -5.38 -1.78
N LYS A 77 -14.26 -5.12 -2.97
CA LYS A 77 -14.14 -3.77 -3.54
C LYS A 77 -15.36 -3.42 -4.38
N PRO A 78 -15.82 -2.17 -4.38
CA PRO A 78 -16.97 -1.75 -5.18
C PRO A 78 -16.60 -1.80 -6.66
N VAL A 79 -17.18 -2.77 -7.37
CA VAL A 79 -16.92 -3.00 -8.80
C VAL A 79 -18.22 -3.26 -9.55
N VAL A 80 -18.33 -2.64 -10.73
CA VAL A 80 -19.35 -2.98 -11.73
C VAL A 80 -18.62 -3.46 -12.98
N HIS A 81 -18.93 -4.66 -13.45
CA HIS A 81 -18.37 -5.16 -14.70
C HIS A 81 -19.28 -4.79 -15.88
N TYR A 82 -18.78 -3.94 -16.76
CA TYR A 82 -19.40 -3.64 -18.03
C TYR A 82 -18.95 -4.65 -19.09
N GLN A 83 -19.89 -5.51 -19.52
CA GLN A 83 -19.66 -6.51 -20.55
C GLN A 83 -19.59 -5.83 -21.92
N TRP A 84 -18.38 -5.47 -22.33
CA TRP A 84 -18.12 -4.86 -23.62
C TRP A 84 -17.68 -5.91 -24.64
N SER A 85 -18.15 -5.75 -25.87
CA SER A 85 -17.67 -6.44 -27.06
C SER A 85 -17.72 -5.44 -28.22
N PRO A 86 -16.74 -5.43 -29.14
CA PRO A 86 -16.80 -4.54 -30.30
C PRO A 86 -18.05 -4.83 -31.14
N VAL A 87 -18.68 -3.78 -31.68
CA VAL A 87 -19.95 -3.84 -32.47
C VAL A 87 -19.84 -4.76 -33.70
N ALA A 88 -18.62 -5.11 -34.10
CA ALA A 88 -18.32 -6.15 -35.09
C ALA A 88 -18.63 -7.58 -34.58
N GLY A 89 -19.88 -7.83 -34.18
CA GLY A 89 -20.47 -9.17 -34.08
C GLY A 89 -20.70 -9.83 -35.45
N GLY A 90 -19.90 -9.49 -36.46
CA GLY A 90 -20.14 -9.84 -37.87
C GLY A 90 -19.91 -11.30 -38.22
N ASN A 91 -19.31 -12.10 -37.33
CA ASN A 91 -19.17 -13.53 -37.59
C ASN A 91 -19.08 -14.35 -36.28
N LYS A 92 -20.23 -14.87 -35.85
CA LYS A 92 -20.36 -15.75 -34.68
C LYS A 92 -19.43 -16.97 -34.74
N LYS A 93 -19.06 -17.44 -35.95
CA LYS A 93 -18.09 -18.55 -36.11
C LYS A 93 -16.67 -18.11 -35.75
N LEU A 94 -16.26 -16.90 -36.12
CA LEU A 94 -14.93 -16.37 -35.85
C LEU A 94 -14.74 -16.10 -34.35
N ALA A 95 -15.74 -15.52 -33.68
CA ALA A 95 -15.72 -15.33 -32.23
C ALA A 95 -15.57 -16.67 -31.50
N ARG A 96 -16.35 -17.67 -31.91
CA ARG A 96 -16.31 -19.03 -31.33
C ARG A 96 -15.03 -19.80 -31.65
N LEU A 97 -14.35 -19.46 -32.76
CA LEU A 97 -13.04 -20.02 -33.09
C LEU A 97 -11.95 -19.41 -32.21
N LEU A 98 -11.99 -18.08 -31.99
CA LEU A 98 -11.06 -17.39 -31.11
C LEU A 98 -11.17 -17.89 -29.66
N GLU A 99 -12.38 -18.13 -29.17
CA GLU A 99 -12.61 -18.75 -27.84
C GLU A 99 -12.00 -20.16 -27.69
N ARG A 100 -11.79 -20.89 -28.80
CA ARG A 100 -11.24 -22.26 -28.79
C ARG A 100 -9.74 -22.33 -28.99
N LEU A 101 -9.09 -21.20 -29.32
CA LEU A 101 -7.64 -21.12 -29.57
C LEU A 101 -6.86 -20.52 -28.40
N GLN A 102 -7.56 -20.01 -27.38
CA GLN A 102 -7.01 -19.57 -26.10
C GLN A 102 -7.06 -20.70 -25.08
#